data_AF-A0A7X5YHG4-F1
#
_entry.id   AF-A0A7X5YHG4-F1
#
_cell.length_a   1.000
_cell.length_b   1.000
_cell.length_c   1.000
_cell.angle_alpha   90.00
_cell.angle_beta   90.00
_cell.angle_gamma   90.00
#
_symmetry.space_group_name_H-M   'P 1'
#
loop_
_entity.id
_entity.type
_entity.pdbx_description
1 polymer ?
#
loop_
_entity_poly.entity_id
_entity_poly.type
_entity_poly.pdbx_seq_one_letter_code
_entity_poly.pdbx_strand_id
1 'polypeptide(L)'
;MIFRFGIGLLLGACMFAGGAAAQTASRPSTPFVIHGVAVDSTERTAREGQPLLAQPVTSVRSARLDAEAPAESAGWFKDKSFAAGTPMFGAYAGDQWSYCAVAESRQSFWTTDQFICYVDADDDGRFDSAIDSGTPFNGVPLLVFSTGASRPLPAPVPYSRLPLADGPSVEYAISYEIVRPHGRAMLNGRNVPRAATHIVPVVGFRVEGGRIQPLSAAGGERRIPLAGGQQATIRVKGAVIEILGVNNDDSVRYRVVETIPSHVDQIMLQIITTTTWVVY
;
A
#
# COMPACT_ATOMS: atom_id res chain seq x y z
N MET A 1 58.83 -55.86 -22.36
CA MET A 1 57.87 -55.81 -23.48
C MET A 1 56.57 -56.42 -22.97
N ILE A 2 55.53 -55.62 -22.75
CA ILE A 2 54.09 -55.97 -22.64
C ILE A 2 53.37 -54.70 -22.13
N PHE A 3 52.38 -54.26 -22.91
CA PHE A 3 51.56 -53.06 -22.76
C PHE A 3 50.70 -53.08 -21.49
N ARG A 4 50.53 -51.91 -20.84
CA ARG A 4 49.54 -51.66 -19.79
C ARG A 4 48.50 -50.63 -20.26
N PHE A 5 47.24 -51.06 -20.19
CA PHE A 5 46.02 -50.36 -19.80
C PHE A 5 45.72 -48.96 -20.36
N GLY A 6 44.64 -48.90 -21.16
CA GLY A 6 43.79 -47.72 -21.25
C GLY A 6 42.80 -47.64 -20.09
N ILE A 7 42.55 -46.42 -19.61
CA ILE A 7 41.30 -46.01 -18.97
C ILE A 7 41.03 -44.60 -19.50
N GLY A 8 39.96 -44.47 -20.30
CA GLY A 8 39.47 -43.20 -20.82
C GLY A 8 38.85 -42.37 -19.69
N LEU A 9 39.29 -41.13 -19.57
CA LEU A 9 38.74 -40.09 -18.73
C LEU A 9 37.46 -39.55 -19.39
N LEU A 10 36.29 -39.88 -18.84
CA LEU A 10 35.04 -39.18 -19.11
C LEU A 10 34.86 -38.12 -18.01
N LEU A 11 35.29 -36.89 -18.31
CA LEU A 11 34.95 -35.70 -17.53
C LEU A 11 33.48 -35.34 -17.80
N GLY A 12 32.60 -35.78 -16.91
CA GLY A 12 31.23 -35.28 -16.84
C GLY A 12 31.20 -33.94 -16.12
N ALA A 13 31.08 -32.84 -16.87
CA ALA A 13 30.79 -31.52 -16.33
C ALA A 13 29.29 -31.43 -16.00
N CYS A 14 28.93 -31.63 -14.73
CA CYS A 14 27.60 -31.22 -14.24
C CYS A 14 27.61 -29.70 -14.01
N MET A 15 27.10 -28.94 -14.99
CA MET A 15 26.72 -27.56 -14.74
C MET A 15 25.49 -27.56 -13.83
N PHE A 16 25.67 -27.18 -12.57
CA PHE A 16 24.56 -26.81 -11.70
C PHE A 16 24.03 -25.45 -12.15
N ALA A 17 22.96 -25.46 -12.95
CA ALA A 17 22.11 -24.29 -13.12
C ALA A 17 21.40 -24.04 -11.78
N GLY A 18 21.96 -23.17 -10.95
CA GLY A 18 21.32 -22.72 -9.71
C GLY A 18 20.07 -21.93 -10.05
N GLY A 19 18.91 -22.57 -10.01
CA GLY A 19 17.62 -21.89 -10.13
C GLY A 19 17.44 -20.94 -8.93
N ALA A 20 17.17 -19.67 -9.20
CA ALA A 20 16.72 -18.75 -8.17
C ALA A 20 15.41 -19.27 -7.58
N ALA A 21 15.40 -19.55 -6.28
CA ALA A 21 14.18 -19.89 -5.56
C ALA A 21 13.52 -18.58 -5.11
N ALA A 22 12.30 -18.32 -5.59
CA ALA A 22 11.45 -17.28 -5.04
C ALA A 22 10.68 -17.87 -3.85
N GLN A 23 10.78 -17.24 -2.68
CA GLN A 23 9.97 -17.57 -1.51
C GLN A 23 8.81 -16.58 -1.41
N THR A 24 7.58 -17.08 -1.33
CA THR A 24 6.38 -16.26 -1.11
C THR A 24 5.92 -16.41 0.34
N ALA A 25 5.84 -15.30 1.06
CA ALA A 25 5.26 -15.24 2.40
C ALA A 25 4.00 -14.37 2.37
N SER A 26 2.90 -14.86 2.95
CA SER A 26 1.67 -14.07 3.14
C SER A 26 1.51 -13.71 4.60
N ARG A 27 1.25 -12.43 4.91
CA ARG A 27 1.02 -11.95 6.27
C ARG A 27 -0.12 -10.92 6.29
N PRO A 28 -1.00 -10.93 7.30
CA PRO A 28 -1.98 -9.88 7.44
C PRO A 28 -1.29 -8.55 7.79
N SER A 29 -1.83 -7.44 7.27
CA SER A 29 -1.41 -6.09 7.66
C SER A 29 -1.78 -5.79 9.11
N THR A 30 -1.33 -4.66 9.64
CA THR A 30 -1.95 -4.10 10.85
C THR A 30 -3.43 -3.81 10.56
N PRO A 31 -4.36 -4.11 11.48
CA PRO A 31 -5.74 -3.66 11.36
C PRO A 31 -5.82 -2.13 11.32
N PHE A 32 -6.70 -1.59 10.49
CA PHE A 32 -6.91 -0.15 10.38
C PHE A 32 -8.40 0.17 10.36
N VAL A 33 -8.76 1.40 10.72
CA VAL A 33 -10.13 1.88 10.76
C VAL A 33 -10.38 2.75 9.54
N ILE A 34 -11.27 2.30 8.66
CA ILE A 34 -11.81 3.15 7.59
C ILE A 34 -12.95 3.96 8.20
N HIS A 35 -12.79 5.28 8.22
CA HIS A 35 -13.78 6.17 8.81
C HIS A 35 -14.98 6.34 7.90
N GLY A 36 -16.16 6.33 8.49
CA GLY A 36 -17.42 6.45 7.79
C GLY A 36 -17.56 7.78 7.06
N VAL A 37 -18.34 7.76 5.98
CA VAL A 37 -18.70 8.96 5.21
C VAL A 37 -20.21 9.02 5.10
N ALA A 38 -20.79 10.17 5.45
CA ALA A 38 -22.20 10.42 5.31
C ALA A 38 -22.61 10.38 3.84
N VAL A 39 -23.85 9.96 3.59
CA VAL A 39 -24.41 10.03 2.24
C VAL A 39 -24.32 11.45 1.67
N ASP A 40 -23.90 11.57 0.42
CA ASP A 40 -24.05 12.80 -0.35
C ASP A 40 -24.65 12.48 -1.72
N SER A 41 -25.96 12.68 -1.79
CA SER A 41 -26.75 12.45 -3.01
C SER A 41 -26.58 13.55 -4.06
N THR A 42 -25.77 14.57 -3.80
CA THR A 42 -25.47 15.64 -4.77
C THR A 42 -24.74 15.05 -5.97
N GLU A 43 -25.19 15.40 -7.18
CA GLU A 43 -24.48 15.02 -8.40
C GLU A 43 -23.12 15.71 -8.45
N ARG A 44 -22.07 14.91 -8.64
CA ARG A 44 -20.68 15.32 -8.75
C ARG A 44 -20.11 14.80 -10.06
N THR A 45 -19.01 15.40 -10.49
CA THR A 45 -18.23 14.92 -11.65
C THR A 45 -16.80 14.65 -11.22
N ALA A 46 -16.24 13.51 -11.64
CA ALA A 46 -14.84 13.17 -11.43
C ALA A 46 -14.25 12.66 -12.74
N ARG A 47 -12.95 12.92 -12.95
CA ARG A 47 -12.17 12.34 -14.04
C ARG A 47 -11.57 11.00 -13.62
N GLU A 48 -11.17 10.20 -14.59
CA GLU A 48 -10.45 8.96 -14.34
C GLU A 48 -9.19 9.22 -13.49
N GLY A 49 -8.95 8.37 -12.49
CA GLY A 49 -7.90 8.54 -11.49
C GLY A 49 -8.22 9.52 -10.35
N GLN A 50 -9.28 10.34 -10.46
CA GLN A 50 -9.80 11.09 -9.31
C GLN A 50 -10.72 10.20 -8.47
N PRO A 51 -10.70 10.34 -7.13
CA PRO A 51 -11.57 9.57 -6.27
C PRO A 51 -13.04 9.98 -6.49
N LEU A 52 -13.91 8.98 -6.68
CA LEU A 52 -15.36 9.10 -6.53
C LEU A 52 -15.73 9.24 -5.05
N LEU A 53 -14.97 8.54 -4.20
CA LEU A 53 -15.09 8.60 -2.76
C LEU A 53 -13.68 8.54 -2.16
N ALA A 54 -13.42 9.36 -1.16
CA ALA A 54 -12.24 9.30 -0.32
C ALA A 54 -12.68 9.26 1.15
N GLN A 55 -12.09 8.37 1.92
CA GLN A 55 -12.37 8.17 3.34
C GLN A 55 -11.04 8.28 4.11
N PRO A 56 -11.00 8.97 5.25
CA PRO A 56 -9.82 8.91 6.10
C PRO A 56 -9.67 7.49 6.65
N VAL A 57 -8.43 7.05 6.80
CA VAL A 57 -8.08 5.78 7.45
C VAL A 57 -6.99 6.02 8.47
N THR A 58 -7.21 5.55 9.68
CA THR A 58 -6.21 5.58 10.75
C THR A 58 -5.84 4.16 11.19
N SER A 59 -4.68 4.00 11.79
CA SER A 59 -4.37 2.75 12.50
C SER A 59 -5.25 2.64 13.75
N VAL A 60 -5.54 1.41 14.18
CA VAL A 60 -6.27 1.15 15.44
C VAL A 60 -5.50 1.64 16.67
N ARG A 61 -4.19 1.90 16.54
CA ARG A 61 -3.37 2.57 17.55
C ARG A 61 -2.57 3.69 16.90
N SER A 62 -2.40 4.76 17.65
CA SER A 62 -1.53 5.87 17.26
C SER A 62 -0.82 6.43 18.48
N ALA A 63 0.29 7.10 18.25
CA ALA A 63 1.05 7.76 19.28
C ALA A 63 1.63 9.07 18.76
N ARG A 64 2.17 9.86 19.68
CA ARG A 64 2.96 11.04 19.40
C ARG A 64 4.23 10.98 20.23
N LEU A 65 5.35 11.35 19.63
CA LEU A 65 6.60 11.52 20.37
C LEU A 65 6.48 12.66 21.38
N ASP A 66 6.91 12.45 22.62
CA ASP A 66 6.98 13.51 23.64
C ASP A 66 8.39 14.10 23.75
N ALA A 67 9.39 13.43 23.15
CA ALA A 67 10.76 13.89 23.02
C ALA A 67 11.31 13.58 21.62
N GLU A 68 12.43 14.20 21.27
CA GLU A 68 13.15 13.88 20.02
C GLU A 68 13.61 12.42 20.00
N ALA A 69 13.41 11.72 18.89
CA ALA A 69 13.76 10.32 18.71
C ALA A 69 14.75 10.12 17.55
N PRO A 70 15.77 9.27 17.68
CA PRO A 70 16.75 9.06 16.61
C PRO A 70 16.15 8.26 15.45
N ALA A 71 16.38 8.73 14.22
CA ALA A 71 15.86 8.19 12.96
C ALA A 71 16.92 7.42 12.12
N GLU A 72 18.15 7.27 12.62
CA GLU A 72 19.24 6.63 11.87
C GLU A 72 19.18 5.09 11.90
N SER A 73 19.48 4.48 10.75
CA SER A 73 20.18 3.19 10.69
C SER A 73 21.68 3.50 10.67
N ALA A 74 22.50 2.77 11.41
CA ALA A 74 23.93 3.07 11.58
C ALA A 74 24.64 3.32 10.23
N GLY A 75 24.93 4.58 9.89
CA GLY A 75 25.48 4.97 8.60
C GLY A 75 26.02 6.40 8.60
N TRP A 76 27.10 6.63 7.84
CA TRP A 76 27.99 7.81 7.88
C TRP A 76 27.40 9.19 7.49
N PHE A 77 26.07 9.38 7.46
CA PHE A 77 25.45 10.62 7.01
C PHE A 77 24.36 11.16 7.95
N LYS A 78 24.80 12.06 8.86
CA LYS A 78 24.05 13.01 9.70
C LYS A 78 22.94 12.43 10.59
N ASP A 79 23.06 12.71 11.89
CA ASP A 79 22.04 12.49 12.92
C ASP A 79 20.67 12.99 12.43
N LYS A 80 19.86 12.08 11.90
CA LYS A 80 18.47 12.37 11.59
C LYS A 80 17.65 11.96 12.78
N SER A 81 16.70 12.81 13.15
CA SER A 81 15.80 12.59 14.26
C SER A 81 14.38 12.99 13.87
N PHE A 82 13.42 12.42 14.58
CA PHE A 82 12.05 12.88 14.61
C PHE A 82 11.87 13.80 15.79
N ALA A 83 11.26 14.96 15.55
CA ALA A 83 11.05 15.94 16.60
C ALA A 83 9.99 15.45 17.61
N ALA A 84 10.03 16.02 18.82
CA ALA A 84 8.90 15.95 19.72
C ALA A 84 7.63 16.47 19.02
N GLY A 85 6.50 15.83 19.26
CA GLY A 85 5.23 16.13 18.61
C GLY A 85 4.98 15.36 17.31
N THR A 86 5.95 14.60 16.78
CA THR A 86 5.73 13.79 15.56
C THR A 86 4.65 12.73 15.80
N PRO A 87 3.58 12.70 14.97
CA PRO A 87 2.56 11.66 15.04
C PRO A 87 3.07 10.35 14.42
N MET A 88 2.61 9.24 14.97
CA MET A 88 3.05 7.90 14.59
C MET A 88 1.86 6.96 14.37
N PHE A 89 1.97 6.13 13.34
CA PHE A 89 1.04 5.04 13.06
C PHE A 89 1.41 3.83 13.90
N GLY A 90 0.46 3.24 14.64
CA GLY A 90 0.68 1.95 15.26
C GLY A 90 0.75 0.85 14.21
N ALA A 91 1.72 -0.04 14.32
CA ALA A 91 1.88 -1.23 13.49
C ALA A 91 1.99 -2.47 14.37
N TYR A 92 1.29 -3.53 14.01
CA TYR A 92 1.32 -4.81 14.72
C TYR A 92 2.05 -5.85 13.88
N ALA A 93 3.22 -6.28 14.36
CA ALA A 93 4.05 -7.26 13.68
C ALA A 93 4.72 -8.19 14.69
N GLY A 94 4.71 -9.51 14.42
CA GLY A 94 5.44 -10.48 15.23
C GLY A 94 5.07 -10.50 16.72
N ASP A 95 3.78 -10.33 17.02
CA ASP A 95 3.17 -10.33 18.37
C ASP A 95 3.43 -9.10 19.25
N GLN A 96 3.99 -8.03 18.69
CA GLN A 96 4.19 -6.77 19.42
C GLN A 96 3.66 -5.57 18.63
N TRP A 97 3.28 -4.54 19.38
CA TRP A 97 3.00 -3.23 18.82
C TRP A 97 4.29 -2.43 18.66
N SER A 98 4.38 -1.74 17.54
CA SER A 98 5.38 -0.73 17.27
C SER A 98 4.69 0.53 16.79
N TYR A 99 5.38 1.67 16.89
CA TYR A 99 4.86 2.97 16.50
C TYR A 99 5.80 3.59 15.47
N CYS A 100 5.30 3.74 14.26
CA CYS A 100 6.11 4.12 13.10
C CYS A 100 5.95 5.59 12.77
N ALA A 101 7.09 6.30 12.76
CA ALA A 101 7.21 7.66 12.29
C ALA A 101 7.60 7.67 10.81
N VAL A 102 6.98 8.57 10.04
CA VAL A 102 7.25 8.78 8.62
C VAL A 102 7.90 10.16 8.47
N ALA A 103 9.08 10.24 7.88
CA ALA A 103 9.67 11.51 7.46
C ALA A 103 9.43 11.69 5.97
N GLU A 104 8.66 12.71 5.60
CA GLU A 104 8.55 13.13 4.21
C GLU A 104 9.89 13.71 3.74
N SER A 105 10.44 13.07 2.72
CA SER A 105 11.59 13.57 1.98
C SER A 105 11.22 14.86 1.24
N ARG A 106 11.58 16.02 1.81
CA ARG A 106 11.48 17.33 1.10
C ARG A 106 12.46 17.48 -0.08
N GLN A 107 13.17 16.42 -0.51
CA GLN A 107 14.16 16.46 -1.60
C GLN A 107 13.88 15.37 -2.66
N SER A 108 13.41 15.82 -3.82
CA SER A 108 12.67 15.00 -4.79
C SER A 108 13.47 14.03 -5.67
N PHE A 109 14.72 13.67 -5.34
CA PHE A 109 15.49 12.82 -6.27
C PHE A 109 16.47 11.81 -5.68
N TRP A 110 16.74 11.79 -4.35
CA TRP A 110 17.67 10.79 -3.78
C TRP A 110 17.35 10.26 -2.38
N THR A 111 16.39 10.80 -1.63
CA THR A 111 16.10 10.29 -0.29
C THR A 111 14.82 9.45 -0.29
N THR A 112 14.97 8.16 -0.06
CA THR A 112 13.88 7.28 0.40
C THR A 112 13.29 7.90 1.66
N ASP A 113 11.96 8.05 1.71
CA ASP A 113 11.25 8.47 2.91
C ASP A 113 11.73 7.64 4.10
N GLN A 114 12.07 8.31 5.20
CA GLN A 114 12.54 7.59 6.37
C GLN A 114 11.35 7.05 7.13
N PHE A 115 11.43 5.76 7.45
CA PHE A 115 10.35 5.04 8.07
C PHE A 115 10.93 4.15 9.16
N ILE A 116 10.75 4.60 10.41
CA ILE A 116 11.33 3.98 11.61
C ILE A 116 10.19 3.64 12.54
N CYS A 117 10.19 2.41 13.05
CA CYS A 117 9.21 1.94 14.03
C CYS A 117 9.86 1.77 15.39
N TYR A 118 9.29 2.40 16.40
CA TYR A 118 9.75 2.31 17.78
C TYR A 118 8.95 1.27 18.56
N VAL A 119 9.59 0.59 19.51
CA VAL A 119 8.98 -0.44 20.34
C VAL A 119 9.17 -0.09 21.80
N ASP A 120 8.07 -0.17 22.54
CA ASP A 120 7.97 -0.10 24.00
C ASP A 120 7.76 -1.55 24.47
N ALA A 121 8.82 -2.17 24.99
CA ALA A 121 8.82 -3.62 25.21
C ALA A 121 8.16 -4.01 26.54
N ASP A 122 8.10 -3.10 27.51
CA ASP A 122 7.54 -3.31 28.83
C ASP A 122 6.26 -2.50 29.12
N ASP A 123 5.76 -1.77 28.12
CA ASP A 123 4.54 -0.94 28.13
C ASP A 123 4.59 0.20 29.18
N ASP A 124 5.78 0.76 29.42
CA ASP A 124 6.00 1.82 30.41
C ASP A 124 5.76 3.26 29.87
N GLY A 125 5.40 3.37 28.58
CA GLY A 125 5.20 4.65 27.90
C GLY A 125 6.49 5.25 27.34
N ARG A 126 7.54 4.45 27.21
CA ARG A 126 8.82 4.84 26.61
C ARG A 126 9.26 3.79 25.60
N PHE A 127 9.85 4.25 24.51
CA PHE A 127 10.45 3.35 23.54
C PHE A 127 11.84 2.93 24.00
N ASP A 128 12.10 1.62 23.96
CA ASP A 128 13.39 1.01 24.29
C ASP A 128 14.23 0.76 23.04
N SER A 129 13.57 0.54 21.90
CA SER A 129 14.23 0.11 20.67
C SER A 129 13.57 0.71 19.44
N ALA A 130 14.32 0.68 18.34
CA ALA A 130 13.89 1.10 17.02
C ALA A 130 14.13 -0.02 16.01
N ILE A 131 13.26 -0.11 15.01
CA ILE A 131 13.32 -1.06 13.91
C ILE A 131 13.32 -0.25 12.62
N ASP A 132 14.37 -0.44 11.83
CA ASP A 132 14.45 0.07 10.47
C ASP A 132 13.50 -0.74 9.59
N SER A 133 12.26 -0.27 9.43
CA SER A 133 11.23 -1.04 8.74
C SER A 133 11.29 -0.90 7.21
N GLY A 134 12.19 -0.04 6.69
CA GLY A 134 12.31 0.25 5.26
C GLY A 134 11.10 1.03 4.74
N THR A 135 11.02 1.25 3.42
CA THR A 135 9.88 1.97 2.83
C THR A 135 8.58 1.18 3.02
N PRO A 136 7.48 1.79 3.48
CA PRO A 136 6.20 1.11 3.62
C PRO A 136 5.71 0.54 2.28
N PHE A 137 4.91 -0.53 2.31
CA PHE A 137 4.43 -1.18 1.09
C PHE A 137 3.60 -0.20 0.25
N ASN A 138 3.98 -0.01 -1.01
CA ASN A 138 3.42 0.99 -1.94
C ASN A 138 3.43 2.44 -1.38
N GLY A 139 4.31 2.76 -0.44
CA GLY A 139 4.37 4.08 0.19
C GLY A 139 3.23 4.35 1.18
N VAL A 140 2.49 3.33 1.62
CA VAL A 140 1.34 3.48 2.53
C VAL A 140 1.77 3.16 3.97
N PRO A 141 1.87 4.14 4.89
CA PRO A 141 2.34 3.93 6.27
C PRO A 141 1.55 2.93 7.12
N LEU A 142 0.33 2.56 6.71
CA LEU A 142 -0.46 1.51 7.37
C LEU A 142 -0.04 0.09 6.96
N LEU A 143 0.65 -0.05 5.84
CA LEU A 143 1.07 -1.33 5.25
C LEU A 143 2.55 -1.58 5.55
N VAL A 144 2.86 -1.71 6.84
CA VAL A 144 4.21 -1.84 7.36
C VAL A 144 4.64 -3.30 7.41
N PHE A 145 5.87 -3.55 6.99
CA PHE A 145 6.60 -4.76 7.36
C PHE A 145 7.83 -4.38 8.17
N SER A 146 7.84 -4.76 9.43
CA SER A 146 9.05 -4.71 10.24
C SER A 146 10.02 -5.78 9.72
N THR A 147 10.92 -5.39 8.83
CA THR A 147 11.90 -6.27 8.17
C THR A 147 13.31 -6.10 8.70
N GLY A 148 13.62 -4.96 9.34
CA GLY A 148 14.90 -4.71 9.97
C GLY A 148 15.09 -5.42 11.31
N ALA A 149 16.34 -5.50 11.74
CA ALA A 149 16.67 -5.90 13.09
C ALA A 149 16.28 -4.79 14.07
N SER A 150 15.77 -5.17 15.24
CA SER A 150 15.58 -4.22 16.33
C SER A 150 16.94 -3.80 16.89
N ARG A 151 17.11 -2.50 17.13
CA ARG A 151 18.28 -1.90 17.77
C ARG A 151 17.87 -1.17 19.04
N PRO A 152 18.63 -1.28 20.14
CA PRO A 152 18.35 -0.50 21.34
C PRO A 152 18.52 1.00 21.06
N LEU A 153 17.69 1.82 21.71
CA LEU A 153 17.86 3.27 21.73
C LEU A 153 18.96 3.65 22.73
N PRO A 154 19.72 4.73 22.49
CA PRO A 154 20.73 5.20 23.44
C PRO A 154 20.17 5.56 24.82
N ALA A 155 18.92 6.03 24.84
CA ALA A 155 18.12 6.26 26.03
C ALA A 155 16.64 6.03 25.70
N PRO A 156 15.80 5.58 26.65
CA PRO A 156 14.38 5.44 26.44
C PRO A 156 13.71 6.76 26.03
N VAL A 157 12.82 6.73 25.03
CA VAL A 157 12.16 7.93 24.49
C VAL A 157 10.68 7.95 24.87
N PRO A 158 10.20 8.94 25.64
CA PRO A 158 8.80 9.00 26.04
C PRO A 158 7.85 9.29 24.87
N TYR A 159 6.66 8.71 24.94
CA TYR A 159 5.58 8.97 23.99
C TYR A 159 4.21 8.97 24.67
N SER A 160 3.23 9.58 23.99
CA SER A 160 1.84 9.60 24.41
C SER A 160 0.98 8.90 23.37
N ARG A 161 0.09 7.99 23.82
CA ARG A 161 -0.92 7.39 22.95
C ARG A 161 -1.94 8.45 22.51
N LEU A 162 -2.33 8.42 21.25
CA LEU A 162 -3.34 9.32 20.70
C LEU A 162 -4.70 8.61 20.65
N PRO A 163 -5.80 9.33 20.94
CA PRO A 163 -7.14 8.88 20.58
C PRO A 163 -7.24 8.59 19.08
N LEU A 164 -8.09 7.63 18.70
CA LEU A 164 -8.23 7.20 17.30
C LEU A 164 -8.53 8.35 16.33
N ALA A 165 -9.32 9.35 16.78
CA ALA A 165 -9.70 10.51 15.99
C ALA A 165 -8.55 11.51 15.76
N ASP A 166 -7.52 11.46 16.60
CA ASP A 166 -6.36 12.37 16.56
C ASP A 166 -5.13 11.71 15.94
N GLY A 167 -5.21 10.42 15.63
CA GLY A 167 -4.14 9.66 14.98
C GLY A 167 -3.87 10.15 13.55
N PRO A 168 -2.64 9.98 13.05
CA PRO A 168 -2.34 10.31 11.65
C PRO A 168 -3.17 9.43 10.73
N SER A 169 -3.62 10.00 9.61
CA SER A 169 -4.51 9.35 8.65
C SER A 169 -3.96 9.35 7.23
N VAL A 170 -4.33 8.34 6.45
CA VAL A 170 -4.17 8.32 4.99
C VAL A 170 -5.54 8.24 4.32
N GLU A 171 -5.62 8.54 3.02
CA GLU A 171 -6.88 8.42 2.28
C GLU A 171 -7.06 7.00 1.73
N TYR A 172 -8.23 6.42 1.96
CA TYR A 172 -8.73 5.25 1.24
C TYR A 172 -9.75 5.71 0.20
N ALA A 173 -9.51 5.34 -1.04
CA ALA A 173 -10.20 5.92 -2.18
C ALA A 173 -10.82 4.84 -3.07
N ILE A 174 -12.00 5.17 -3.59
CA ILE A 174 -12.64 4.45 -4.68
C ILE A 174 -12.61 5.37 -5.90
N SER A 175 -11.95 4.95 -6.97
CA SER A 175 -12.00 5.56 -8.30
C SER A 175 -12.54 4.55 -9.31
N TYR A 176 -12.32 4.83 -10.60
CA TYR A 176 -12.80 4.00 -11.68
C TYR A 176 -11.83 4.05 -12.86
N GLU A 177 -11.96 3.05 -13.74
CA GLU A 177 -11.45 3.02 -15.11
C GLU A 177 -12.62 2.79 -16.07
N ILE A 178 -12.56 3.41 -17.25
CA ILE A 178 -13.58 3.25 -18.30
C ILE A 178 -13.10 2.22 -19.32
N VAL A 179 -13.95 1.23 -19.62
CA VAL A 179 -13.70 0.26 -20.69
C VAL A 179 -14.52 0.62 -21.92
N ARG A 180 -13.83 1.01 -22.99
CA ARG A 180 -14.41 1.21 -24.32
C ARG A 180 -14.11 -0.01 -25.20
N PRO A 181 -14.99 -0.34 -26.16
CA PRO A 181 -14.72 -1.45 -27.08
C PRO A 181 -13.49 -1.10 -27.94
N HIS A 182 -12.44 -1.89 -27.81
CA HIS A 182 -11.33 -1.93 -28.76
C HIS A 182 -11.35 -3.30 -29.46
N GLY A 183 -11.48 -3.30 -30.79
CA GLY A 183 -11.53 -4.56 -31.56
C GLY A 183 -11.32 -4.38 -33.05
N ARG A 184 -11.05 -5.51 -33.74
CA ARG A 184 -10.82 -5.60 -35.21
C ARG A 184 -11.85 -4.84 -36.06
N ALA A 185 -13.09 -4.70 -35.60
CA ALA A 185 -14.12 -3.93 -36.30
C ALA A 185 -13.82 -2.42 -36.39
N MET A 186 -13.16 -1.83 -35.38
CA MET A 186 -12.66 -0.45 -35.44
C MET A 186 -11.45 -0.33 -36.37
N LEU A 187 -10.55 -1.33 -36.39
CA LEU A 187 -9.42 -1.38 -37.32
C LEU A 187 -9.89 -1.51 -38.79
N ASN A 188 -11.07 -2.09 -39.02
CA ASN A 188 -11.70 -2.26 -40.32
C ASN A 188 -12.65 -1.10 -40.70
N GLY A 189 -12.57 0.05 -40.02
CA GLY A 189 -13.30 1.27 -40.39
C GLY A 189 -14.82 1.21 -40.21
N ARG A 190 -15.37 0.24 -39.47
CA ARG A 190 -16.79 0.27 -39.10
C ARG A 190 -16.98 1.29 -37.98
N ASN A 191 -18.00 2.14 -38.11
CA ASN A 191 -18.44 3.06 -37.05
C ASN A 191 -18.94 2.27 -35.84
N VAL A 192 -18.02 1.82 -34.99
CA VAL A 192 -18.35 1.25 -33.69
C VAL A 192 -18.57 2.44 -32.74
N PRO A 193 -19.73 2.54 -32.06
CA PRO A 193 -19.97 3.61 -31.09
C PRO A 193 -18.84 3.63 -30.07
N ARG A 194 -18.20 4.80 -29.87
CA ARG A 194 -17.16 4.98 -28.85
C ARG A 194 -17.69 4.96 -27.43
N ALA A 195 -18.99 4.69 -27.22
CA ALA A 195 -19.62 4.68 -25.92
C ALA A 195 -18.88 3.75 -24.94
N ALA A 196 -18.79 4.17 -23.69
CA ALA A 196 -18.28 3.33 -22.63
C ALA A 196 -19.18 2.09 -22.50
N THR A 197 -18.57 0.92 -22.33
CA THR A 197 -19.32 -0.34 -22.21
C THR A 197 -19.33 -0.84 -20.78
N HIS A 198 -18.25 -0.58 -20.05
CA HIS A 198 -18.11 -0.97 -18.65
C HIS A 198 -17.36 0.11 -17.87
N ILE A 199 -17.55 0.07 -16.56
CA ILE A 199 -16.69 0.71 -15.58
C ILE A 199 -16.03 -0.38 -14.73
N VAL A 200 -14.77 -0.20 -14.41
CA VAL A 200 -14.03 -1.03 -13.45
C VAL A 200 -13.69 -0.15 -12.24
N PRO A 201 -14.29 -0.37 -11.07
CA PRO A 201 -13.89 0.33 -9.86
C PRO A 201 -12.43 0.04 -9.51
N VAL A 202 -11.70 1.05 -9.05
CA VAL A 202 -10.34 0.90 -8.53
C VAL A 202 -10.36 1.34 -7.09
N VAL A 203 -9.82 0.51 -6.21
CA VAL A 203 -9.94 0.70 -4.76
C VAL A 203 -8.55 0.62 -4.17
N GLY A 204 -8.18 1.58 -3.35
CA GLY A 204 -6.84 1.59 -2.78
C GLY A 204 -6.55 2.76 -1.86
N PHE A 205 -5.29 2.89 -1.48
CA PHE A 205 -4.82 4.01 -0.67
C PHE A 205 -4.30 5.12 -1.56
N ARG A 206 -4.57 6.37 -1.20
CA ARG A 206 -3.97 7.54 -1.82
C ARG A 206 -2.98 8.16 -0.84
N VAL A 207 -1.73 8.21 -1.27
CA VAL A 207 -0.65 8.93 -0.58
C VAL A 207 -0.64 10.37 -1.09
N GLU A 208 -0.31 11.33 -0.22
CA GLU A 208 -0.31 12.75 -0.57
C GLU A 208 0.54 13.03 -1.83
N GLY A 209 0.00 13.80 -2.78
CA GLY A 209 0.64 14.08 -4.07
C GLY A 209 0.73 12.90 -5.06
N GLY A 210 0.30 11.69 -4.67
CA GLY A 210 0.37 10.47 -5.46
C GLY A 210 -0.93 10.04 -6.15
N ARG A 211 -0.83 9.00 -6.98
CA ARG A 211 -1.99 8.26 -7.52
C ARG A 211 -2.53 7.27 -6.48
N ILE A 212 -3.75 6.79 -6.68
CA ILE A 212 -4.30 5.68 -5.89
C ILE A 212 -3.41 4.45 -6.13
N GLN A 213 -2.94 3.86 -5.04
CA GLN A 213 -2.21 2.60 -5.01
C GLN A 213 -3.25 1.47 -4.88
N PRO A 214 -3.55 0.76 -5.99
CA PRO A 214 -4.65 -0.20 -6.01
C PRO A 214 -4.34 -1.37 -5.08
N LEU A 215 -5.38 -1.82 -4.39
CA LEU A 215 -5.36 -3.04 -3.59
C LEU A 215 -6.00 -4.16 -4.40
N SER A 216 -5.22 -5.21 -4.67
CA SER A 216 -5.76 -6.41 -5.30
C SER A 216 -6.83 -7.05 -4.44
N ALA A 217 -7.86 -7.60 -5.07
CA ALA A 217 -9.00 -8.25 -4.42
C ALA A 217 -9.81 -7.38 -3.43
N ALA A 218 -9.66 -6.05 -3.44
CA ALA A 218 -10.43 -5.13 -2.59
C ALA A 218 -11.89 -4.91 -3.06
N GLY A 219 -12.39 -5.76 -3.98
CA GLY A 219 -13.75 -5.71 -4.50
C GLY A 219 -13.97 -4.80 -5.71
N GLY A 220 -12.92 -4.11 -6.20
CA GLY A 220 -13.02 -3.19 -7.34
C GLY A 220 -12.92 -3.83 -8.72
N GLU A 221 -12.23 -4.96 -8.87
CA GLU A 221 -11.76 -5.47 -10.17
C GLU A 221 -12.88 -5.98 -11.11
N ARG A 222 -14.14 -6.00 -10.67
CA ARG A 222 -15.26 -6.48 -11.48
C ARG A 222 -15.66 -5.42 -12.50
N ARG A 223 -15.67 -5.81 -13.78
CA ARG A 223 -16.30 -5.02 -14.86
C ARG A 223 -17.80 -4.92 -14.62
N ILE A 224 -18.29 -3.69 -14.46
CA ILE A 224 -19.71 -3.38 -14.28
C ILE A 224 -20.24 -2.87 -15.63
N PRO A 225 -21.23 -3.55 -16.25
CA PRO A 225 -21.79 -3.10 -17.51
C PRO A 225 -22.56 -1.79 -17.33
N LEU A 226 -22.46 -0.91 -18.31
CA LEU A 226 -23.22 0.35 -18.33
C LEU A 226 -24.60 0.14 -18.98
N ALA A 227 -25.67 0.22 -18.18
CA ALA A 227 -27.05 0.18 -18.63
C ALA A 227 -27.36 1.39 -19.54
N GLY A 228 -28.07 1.14 -20.65
CA GLY A 228 -28.31 2.17 -21.67
C GLY A 228 -27.02 2.76 -22.27
N GLY A 229 -25.87 2.13 -22.03
CA GLY A 229 -24.54 2.58 -22.47
C GLY A 229 -23.85 3.61 -21.58
N GLN A 230 -24.44 4.07 -20.46
CA GLN A 230 -23.81 5.11 -19.63
C GLN A 230 -24.08 5.08 -18.12
N GLN A 231 -25.00 4.26 -17.61
CA GLN A 231 -25.35 4.24 -16.17
C GLN A 231 -24.93 2.94 -15.48
N ALA A 232 -24.51 3.00 -14.23
CA ALA A 232 -24.11 1.83 -13.45
C ALA A 232 -24.22 2.07 -11.95
N THR A 233 -24.16 1.01 -11.16
CA THR A 233 -24.02 1.09 -9.70
C THR A 233 -22.75 0.37 -9.28
N ILE A 234 -21.87 1.07 -8.59
CA ILE A 234 -20.68 0.52 -7.95
C ILE A 234 -21.03 0.18 -6.51
N ARG A 235 -20.80 -1.08 -6.11
CA ARG A 235 -20.94 -1.55 -4.72
C ARG A 235 -19.61 -2.12 -4.25
N VAL A 236 -18.96 -1.43 -3.32
CA VAL A 236 -17.63 -1.79 -2.81
C VAL A 236 -17.61 -1.55 -1.30
N LYS A 237 -17.36 -2.59 -0.50
CA LYS A 237 -17.19 -2.49 0.97
C LYS A 237 -18.25 -1.62 1.68
N GLY A 238 -19.52 -1.81 1.32
CA GLY A 238 -20.64 -1.03 1.87
C GLY A 238 -20.87 0.34 1.24
N ALA A 239 -19.95 0.84 0.42
CA ALA A 239 -20.17 2.03 -0.42
C ALA A 239 -21.08 1.69 -1.60
N VAL A 240 -22.06 2.57 -1.85
CA VAL A 240 -22.91 2.50 -3.04
C VAL A 240 -22.82 3.83 -3.78
N ILE A 241 -22.24 3.76 -4.98
CA ILE A 241 -22.02 4.92 -5.85
C ILE A 241 -22.81 4.68 -7.13
N GLU A 242 -23.71 5.60 -7.45
CA GLU A 242 -24.44 5.58 -8.71
C GLU A 242 -23.71 6.40 -9.75
N ILE A 243 -23.41 5.78 -10.89
CA ILE A 243 -22.92 6.44 -12.09
C ILE A 243 -24.14 6.84 -12.93
N LEU A 244 -24.32 8.15 -13.08
CA LEU A 244 -25.44 8.77 -13.77
C LEU A 244 -25.16 8.95 -15.27
N GLY A 245 -23.89 8.99 -15.65
CA GLY A 245 -23.46 9.08 -17.05
C GLY A 245 -21.94 9.12 -17.19
N VAL A 246 -21.47 8.81 -18.40
CA VAL A 246 -20.07 8.95 -18.80
C VAL A 246 -19.97 10.03 -19.86
N ASN A 247 -19.18 11.06 -19.59
CA ASN A 247 -18.97 12.19 -20.50
C ASN A 247 -17.94 11.82 -21.60
N ASN A 248 -17.81 12.71 -22.59
CA ASN A 248 -16.87 12.51 -23.71
C ASN A 248 -15.41 12.72 -23.32
N ASP A 249 -15.14 13.40 -22.20
CA ASP A 249 -13.80 13.65 -21.65
C ASP A 249 -13.37 12.61 -20.61
N ASP A 250 -14.01 11.43 -20.64
CA ASP A 250 -13.79 10.31 -19.70
C ASP A 250 -14.11 10.64 -18.23
N SER A 251 -14.78 11.78 -17.97
CA SER A 251 -15.36 12.06 -16.65
C SER A 251 -16.68 11.31 -16.47
N VAL A 252 -16.97 10.93 -15.23
CA VAL A 252 -18.26 10.34 -14.84
C VAL A 252 -19.04 11.31 -13.97
N ARG A 253 -20.34 11.40 -14.24
CA ARG A 253 -21.31 12.05 -13.35
C ARG A 253 -21.81 11.00 -12.37
N TYR A 254 -21.72 11.27 -11.09
CA TYR A 254 -21.99 10.29 -10.05
C TYR A 254 -22.60 10.91 -8.79
N ARG A 255 -23.13 10.07 -7.90
CA ARG A 255 -23.53 10.43 -6.54
C ARG A 255 -23.31 9.27 -5.58
N VAL A 256 -23.09 9.57 -4.30
CA VAL A 256 -22.95 8.56 -3.24
C VAL A 256 -24.30 8.42 -2.55
N VAL A 257 -24.91 7.23 -2.59
CA VAL A 257 -26.33 7.07 -2.24
C VAL A 257 -26.59 6.35 -0.93
N GLU A 258 -25.56 5.76 -0.31
CA GLU A 258 -25.66 5.12 1.00
C GLU A 258 -24.59 5.69 1.95
N THR A 259 -24.96 5.81 3.24
CA THR A 259 -24.00 6.17 4.30
C THR A 259 -23.11 4.97 4.57
N ILE A 260 -21.80 5.19 4.65
CA ILE A 260 -20.83 4.15 4.90
C ILE A 260 -20.43 4.24 6.38
N PRO A 261 -20.71 3.22 7.21
CA PRO A 261 -20.28 3.24 8.60
C PRO A 261 -18.75 3.05 8.70
N SER A 262 -18.18 3.59 9.77
CA SER A 262 -16.80 3.25 10.13
C SER A 262 -16.68 1.75 10.37
N HIS A 263 -15.61 1.15 9.87
CA HIS A 263 -15.35 -0.28 10.07
C HIS A 263 -13.85 -0.54 10.17
N VAL A 264 -13.52 -1.65 10.83
CA VAL A 264 -12.15 -2.16 10.89
C VAL A 264 -11.94 -3.07 9.69
N ASP A 265 -10.80 -2.92 9.03
CA ASP A 265 -10.39 -3.76 7.92
C ASP A 265 -8.91 -4.16 8.07
N GLN A 266 -8.52 -5.20 7.35
CA GLN A 266 -7.19 -5.76 7.35
C GLN A 266 -6.96 -6.42 5.98
N ILE A 267 -5.78 -6.20 5.39
CA ILE A 267 -5.47 -6.79 4.09
C ILE A 267 -4.36 -7.83 4.21
N MET A 268 -4.45 -8.87 3.39
CA MET A 268 -3.38 -9.85 3.26
C MET A 268 -2.31 -9.29 2.33
N LEU A 269 -1.11 -9.12 2.86
CA LEU A 269 0.03 -8.70 2.09
C LEU A 269 0.84 -9.94 1.65
N GLN A 270 1.26 -9.96 0.40
CA GLN A 270 2.13 -11.01 -0.15
C GLN A 270 3.51 -10.42 -0.43
N ILE A 271 4.54 -10.99 0.20
CA ILE A 271 5.94 -10.67 -0.05
C ILE A 271 6.53 -11.78 -0.90
N ILE A 272 7.15 -11.41 -2.02
CA ILE A 272 7.93 -12.32 -2.84
C ILE A 272 9.40 -11.93 -2.69
N THR A 273 10.17 -12.77 -2.04
CA THR A 273 11.62 -12.59 -1.90
C THR A 273 12.33 -13.46 -2.93
N THR A 274 13.12 -12.84 -3.80
CA THR A 274 13.96 -13.55 -4.77
C THR A 274 15.40 -13.52 -4.30
N THR A 275 15.96 -14.68 -3.96
CA THR A 275 17.38 -14.79 -3.63
C THR A 275 18.17 -15.16 -4.88
N THR A 276 19.05 -14.27 -5.31
CA THR A 276 19.99 -14.54 -6.42
C THR A 276 21.35 -14.89 -5.82
N TRP A 277 21.80 -16.12 -6.04
CA TRP A 277 23.14 -16.54 -5.67
C TRP A 277 24.12 -16.12 -6.79
N VAL A 278 25.10 -15.28 -6.45
CA VAL A 278 26.23 -15.00 -7.33
C VAL A 278 27.36 -15.94 -6.91
N VAL A 279 27.71 -16.88 -7.79
CA VAL A 279 28.88 -17.76 -7.60
C VAL A 279 30.12 -17.01 -8.08
N TYR A 280 31.10 -16.82 -7.20
CA TYR A 280 32.43 -16.29 -7.54
C TYR A 280 33.43 -17.43 -7.76
#